data_AF-A0A2E9B8N2-F1
#
_entry.id   AF-A0A2E9B8N2-F1
#
_cell.length_a   1.000
_cell.length_b   1.000
_cell.length_c   1.000
_cell.angle_alpha   90.00
_cell.angle_beta   90.00
_cell.angle_gamma   90.00
#
_symmetry.space_group_name_H-M   'P 1'
#
loop_
_entity.id
_entity.type
_entity.pdbx_description
1 polymer ?
#
loop_
_entity_poly.entity_id
_entity_poly.type
_entity_poly.pdbx_seq_one_letter_code
_entity_poly.pdbx_strand_id
1 'polypeptide(L)'
;MLEATLSGWKNWYSENRSEKYNIAYNIKETIDEDTVLVRLWISQDGKAPNNAKKYSNKVWIKKGVKPANGLVIVNATGESPLLLTTKNSFLLKVNSLTKPYLWRCRNCGQLLKSNSPIIHCSTNARQLAHISQETTNWFNSFIENIQWKYFPHSEISKGQIGVIEDEEINKIANEAGRDLENILNNATLKRPKFIELYNYKTRYLRVSDLKDYKKFQKVIVKIAGWRKSKPKPNRNAPMGMIEIGHAFDELLQQTFNSISSEEWGLGERVWFNCEELGVTVSGTPDISFRGIPIETKTIKMFPSETNDANQQEIFTYKWKTNYSKQVALYLQGSDREWMFLLIISRESGQFTLVPVNDVAINEMRNEWVKWISNEKYATKLDEYKKLIAEEE
;
A
#
# COMPACT_ATOMS: atom_id res chain seq x y z
N MET A 1 -5.13 -27.12 -14.86
CA MET A 1 -5.43 -26.49 -16.16
C MET A 1 -5.15 -25.00 -16.07
N LEU A 2 -4.38 -24.42 -17.02
CA LEU A 2 -4.01 -22.98 -17.05
C LEU A 2 -4.81 -22.19 -18.09
N GLU A 3 -5.18 -22.84 -19.18
CA GLU A 3 -5.87 -22.24 -20.32
C GLU A 3 -6.75 -23.32 -20.95
N ALA A 4 -7.96 -22.95 -21.37
CA ALA A 4 -8.92 -23.80 -22.08
C ALA A 4 -9.99 -22.92 -22.75
N THR A 5 -10.80 -23.51 -23.63
CA THR A 5 -12.01 -22.86 -24.16
C THR A 5 -13.05 -22.65 -23.04
N LEU A 6 -14.04 -21.80 -23.25
CA LEU A 6 -15.13 -21.64 -22.28
C LEU A 6 -15.84 -22.98 -22.04
N SER A 7 -16.09 -23.78 -23.08
CA SER A 7 -16.68 -25.12 -22.95
C SER A 7 -15.80 -26.04 -22.11
N GLY A 8 -14.47 -26.01 -22.30
CA GLY A 8 -13.53 -26.75 -21.49
C GLY A 8 -13.55 -26.34 -20.02
N TRP A 9 -13.67 -25.05 -19.74
CA TRP A 9 -13.78 -24.54 -18.37
C TRP A 9 -15.10 -24.89 -17.69
N LYS A 10 -16.20 -24.86 -18.44
CA LYS A 10 -17.51 -25.33 -17.99
C LYS A 10 -17.46 -26.79 -17.57
N ASN A 11 -16.91 -27.66 -18.42
CA ASN A 11 -16.74 -29.08 -18.14
C ASN A 11 -15.86 -29.29 -16.89
N TRP A 12 -14.72 -28.60 -16.84
CA TRP A 12 -13.84 -28.66 -15.67
C TRP A 12 -14.57 -28.22 -14.38
N TYR A 13 -15.37 -27.15 -14.43
CA TYR A 13 -16.11 -26.67 -13.27
C TYR A 13 -17.19 -27.66 -12.82
N SER A 14 -17.92 -28.26 -13.77
CA SER A 14 -18.89 -29.33 -13.49
C SER A 14 -18.25 -30.51 -12.77
N GLU A 15 -17.11 -30.99 -13.29
CA GLU A 15 -16.41 -32.16 -12.75
C GLU A 15 -15.78 -31.91 -11.37
N ASN A 16 -15.36 -30.68 -11.08
CA ASN A 16 -14.54 -30.40 -9.91
C ASN A 16 -15.27 -29.61 -8.81
N ARG A 17 -16.42 -29.00 -9.11
CA ARG A 17 -17.13 -28.12 -8.17
C ARG A 17 -18.64 -28.34 -8.19
N SER A 18 -19.30 -28.04 -9.30
CA SER A 18 -20.75 -28.17 -9.38
C SER A 18 -21.24 -28.20 -10.82
N GLU A 19 -22.16 -29.13 -11.12
CA GLU A 19 -22.88 -29.20 -12.39
C GLU A 19 -23.83 -28.01 -12.62
N LYS A 20 -24.26 -27.35 -11.54
CA LYS A 20 -25.16 -26.18 -11.58
C LYS A 20 -24.37 -24.92 -11.30
N TYR A 21 -24.02 -24.19 -12.36
CA TYR A 21 -23.26 -22.96 -12.27
C TYR A 21 -23.88 -21.86 -13.13
N ASN A 22 -23.51 -20.62 -12.81
CA ASN A 22 -23.77 -19.44 -13.62
C ASN A 22 -22.46 -18.90 -14.19
N ILE A 23 -22.58 -18.15 -15.27
CA ILE A 23 -21.46 -17.44 -15.87
C ILE A 23 -21.78 -15.97 -15.89
N ALA A 24 -20.85 -15.17 -15.36
CA ALA A 24 -20.91 -13.73 -15.44
C ALA A 24 -19.57 -13.23 -16.00
N TYR A 25 -19.60 -12.23 -16.86
CA TYR A 25 -18.40 -11.62 -17.42
C TYR A 25 -18.51 -10.10 -17.48
N ASN A 26 -17.36 -9.44 -17.43
CA ASN A 26 -17.23 -8.00 -17.62
C ASN A 26 -15.97 -7.74 -18.45
N ILE A 27 -16.06 -8.10 -19.72
CA ILE A 27 -15.01 -7.89 -20.73
C ILE A 27 -15.63 -7.21 -21.95
N LYS A 28 -14.80 -6.62 -22.82
CA LYS A 28 -15.29 -5.92 -24.02
C LYS A 28 -15.58 -6.87 -25.17
N GLU A 29 -14.86 -7.99 -25.21
CA GLU A 29 -14.96 -9.00 -26.25
C GLU A 29 -16.22 -9.87 -26.05
N THR A 30 -16.88 -10.24 -27.15
CA THR A 30 -17.91 -11.28 -27.11
C THR A 30 -17.28 -12.61 -26.72
N ILE A 31 -17.93 -13.35 -25.83
CA ILE A 31 -17.49 -14.68 -25.40
C ILE A 31 -18.46 -15.73 -25.94
N ASP A 32 -17.91 -16.75 -26.57
CA ASP A 32 -18.58 -17.97 -27.00
C ASP A 32 -17.91 -19.21 -26.38
N GLU A 33 -18.43 -20.40 -26.70
CA GLU A 33 -17.94 -21.68 -26.18
C GLU A 33 -16.48 -21.96 -26.56
N ASP A 34 -16.02 -21.46 -27.71
CA ASP A 34 -14.69 -21.71 -28.27
C ASP A 34 -13.66 -20.66 -27.82
N THR A 35 -14.13 -19.60 -27.17
CA THR A 35 -13.28 -18.53 -26.65
C THR A 35 -12.26 -19.10 -25.67
N VAL A 36 -10.98 -18.96 -26.01
CA VAL A 36 -9.88 -19.44 -25.17
C VAL A 36 -9.64 -18.47 -24.01
N LEU A 37 -9.82 -18.98 -22.80
CA LEU A 37 -9.69 -18.23 -21.56
C LEU A 37 -8.54 -18.79 -20.71
N VAL A 38 -7.84 -17.87 -20.04
CA VAL A 38 -6.74 -18.17 -19.12
C VAL A 38 -7.27 -18.09 -17.69
N ARG A 39 -6.95 -19.09 -16.88
CA ARG A 39 -7.33 -19.12 -15.46
C ARG A 39 -6.46 -18.20 -14.63
N LEU A 40 -7.13 -17.47 -13.75
CA LEU A 40 -6.53 -16.69 -12.68
C LEU A 40 -6.71 -17.43 -11.35
N TRP A 41 -5.63 -17.55 -10.58
CA TRP A 41 -5.62 -18.23 -9.29
C TRP A 41 -5.95 -17.30 -8.15
N ILE A 42 -6.88 -17.72 -7.30
CA ILE A 42 -7.22 -17.09 -6.03
C ILE A 42 -6.75 -17.91 -4.84
N SER A 43 -6.74 -17.32 -3.65
CA SER A 43 -6.36 -18.01 -2.42
C SER A 43 -7.21 -19.25 -2.15
N GLN A 44 -8.48 -19.25 -2.57
CA GLN A 44 -9.38 -20.40 -2.45
C GLN A 44 -8.99 -21.59 -3.36
N ASP A 45 -8.20 -21.37 -4.42
CA ASP A 45 -7.69 -22.45 -5.27
C ASP A 45 -6.51 -23.21 -4.65
N GLY A 46 -6.05 -22.80 -3.47
CA GLY A 46 -4.87 -23.38 -2.82
C GLY A 46 -3.55 -22.99 -3.50
N LYS A 47 -2.61 -23.95 -3.57
CA LYS A 47 -1.27 -23.70 -4.11
C LYS A 47 -1.30 -23.60 -5.63
N ALA A 48 -1.08 -22.39 -6.15
CA ALA A 48 -1.01 -22.14 -7.59
C ALA A 48 0.17 -22.88 -8.26
N PRO A 49 -0.01 -23.45 -9.47
CA PRO A 49 1.07 -23.98 -10.30
C PRO A 49 2.15 -22.96 -10.65
N ASN A 50 3.33 -23.44 -11.03
CA ASN A 50 4.37 -22.58 -11.61
C ASN A 50 3.82 -21.93 -12.90
N ASN A 51 3.95 -20.61 -13.03
CA ASN A 51 3.42 -19.76 -14.12
C ASN A 51 1.92 -19.38 -14.05
N ALA A 52 1.18 -19.85 -13.05
CA ALA A 52 -0.19 -19.38 -12.83
C ALA A 52 -0.23 -17.88 -12.48
N LYS A 53 -1.17 -17.16 -13.09
CA LYS A 53 -1.44 -15.75 -12.78
C LYS A 53 -2.32 -15.67 -11.54
N LYS A 54 -1.83 -15.01 -10.49
CA LYS A 54 -2.62 -14.80 -9.27
C LYS A 54 -3.49 -13.57 -9.43
N TYR A 55 -4.73 -13.66 -8.97
CA TYR A 55 -5.65 -12.54 -8.86
C TYR A 55 -5.97 -12.32 -7.39
N SER A 56 -5.70 -11.12 -6.88
CA SER A 56 -5.88 -10.75 -5.46
C SER A 56 -6.83 -9.58 -5.25
N ASN A 57 -7.42 -9.06 -6.34
CA ASN A 57 -8.32 -7.91 -6.28
C ASN A 57 -9.76 -8.35 -5.99
N LYS A 58 -10.65 -7.38 -5.75
CA LYS A 58 -12.09 -7.64 -5.61
C LYS A 58 -12.59 -8.32 -6.88
N VAL A 59 -13.28 -9.44 -6.71
CA VAL A 59 -13.78 -10.27 -7.82
C VAL A 59 -15.05 -9.71 -8.44
N TRP A 60 -15.92 -9.13 -7.61
CA TRP A 60 -17.24 -8.65 -8.01
C TRP A 60 -17.37 -7.14 -7.82
N ILE A 61 -17.92 -6.45 -8.84
CA ILE A 61 -18.48 -5.10 -8.67
C ILE A 61 -19.84 -5.24 -7.98
N LYS A 62 -20.70 -6.12 -8.51
CA LYS A 62 -21.97 -6.55 -7.89
C LYS A 62 -21.97 -8.08 -7.80
N LYS A 63 -22.00 -8.63 -6.58
CA LYS A 63 -21.82 -10.07 -6.31
C LYS A 63 -22.81 -10.90 -7.12
N GLY A 64 -22.32 -11.89 -7.86
CA GLY A 64 -23.12 -12.80 -8.69
C GLY A 64 -23.69 -12.19 -9.98
N VAL A 65 -23.52 -10.88 -10.22
CA VAL A 65 -24.12 -10.19 -11.37
C VAL A 65 -23.06 -9.57 -12.27
N LYS A 66 -22.17 -8.74 -11.71
CA LYS A 66 -21.16 -8.01 -12.50
C LYS A 66 -19.76 -8.24 -11.94
N PRO A 67 -18.91 -9.02 -12.64
CA PRO A 67 -17.51 -9.19 -12.30
C PRO A 67 -16.71 -7.88 -12.37
N ALA A 68 -15.52 -7.87 -11.76
CA ALA A 68 -14.53 -6.83 -12.01
C ALA A 68 -14.09 -6.83 -13.48
N ASN A 69 -13.65 -5.67 -13.97
CA ASN A 69 -13.26 -5.49 -15.36
C ASN A 69 -12.18 -6.49 -15.78
N GLY A 70 -12.31 -7.08 -16.96
CA GLY A 70 -11.39 -8.09 -17.49
C GLY A 70 -11.68 -9.52 -17.04
N LEU A 71 -12.69 -9.76 -16.19
CA LEU A 71 -12.98 -11.09 -15.67
C LEU A 71 -14.15 -11.78 -16.38
N VAL A 72 -14.01 -13.10 -16.46
CA VAL A 72 -15.06 -14.08 -16.74
C VAL A 72 -15.10 -15.01 -15.52
N ILE A 73 -16.27 -15.22 -14.95
CA ILE A 73 -16.44 -15.98 -13.71
C ILE A 73 -17.44 -17.10 -13.95
N VAL A 74 -17.03 -18.33 -13.64
CA VAL A 74 -17.94 -19.45 -13.44
C VAL A 74 -18.15 -19.62 -11.93
N ASN A 75 -19.40 -19.57 -11.47
CA ASN A 75 -19.70 -19.66 -10.04
C ASN A 75 -20.94 -20.50 -9.75
N ALA A 76 -20.96 -21.14 -8.59
CA ALA A 76 -22.11 -21.86 -8.06
C ALA A 76 -22.29 -21.52 -6.57
N THR A 77 -23.51 -21.65 -6.07
CA THR A 77 -23.81 -21.41 -4.65
C THR A 77 -23.04 -22.41 -3.78
N GLY A 78 -22.34 -21.93 -2.75
CA GLY A 78 -21.55 -22.77 -1.84
C GLY A 78 -20.14 -23.10 -2.34
N GLU A 79 -19.87 -22.92 -3.64
CA GLU A 79 -18.60 -23.26 -4.26
C GLU A 79 -17.68 -22.06 -4.46
N SER A 80 -16.38 -22.33 -4.52
CA SER A 80 -15.39 -21.29 -4.86
C SER A 80 -15.53 -20.90 -6.34
N PRO A 81 -15.47 -19.61 -6.70
CA PRO A 81 -15.59 -19.18 -8.09
C PRO A 81 -14.34 -19.56 -8.90
N LEU A 82 -14.52 -19.86 -10.18
CA LEU A 82 -13.43 -20.01 -11.14
C LEU A 82 -13.26 -18.69 -11.89
N LEU A 83 -12.07 -18.11 -11.77
CA LEU A 83 -11.73 -16.83 -12.38
C LEU A 83 -10.96 -17.06 -13.67
N LEU A 84 -11.46 -16.46 -14.74
CA LEU A 84 -10.96 -16.57 -16.09
C LEU A 84 -10.80 -15.18 -16.69
N THR A 85 -9.98 -15.08 -17.74
CA THR A 85 -9.76 -13.84 -18.49
C THR A 85 -9.35 -14.18 -19.93
N THR A 86 -9.52 -13.25 -20.87
CA THR A 86 -9.03 -13.42 -22.25
C THR A 86 -7.50 -13.34 -22.31
N LYS A 87 -6.90 -13.96 -23.34
CA LYS A 87 -5.43 -13.93 -23.59
C LYS A 87 -4.84 -12.52 -23.72
N ASN A 88 -5.62 -11.59 -24.26
CA ASN A 88 -5.19 -10.21 -24.50
C ASN A 88 -5.46 -9.29 -23.31
N SER A 89 -6.01 -9.82 -22.22
CA SER A 89 -6.38 -9.05 -21.06
C SER A 89 -5.19 -8.39 -20.39
N PHE A 90 -5.41 -7.16 -19.91
CA PHE A 90 -4.47 -6.44 -19.07
C PHE A 90 -4.14 -7.19 -17.77
N LEU A 91 -5.02 -8.09 -17.31
CA LEU A 91 -4.80 -8.95 -16.15
C LEU A 91 -3.67 -9.96 -16.35
N LEU A 92 -3.32 -10.27 -17.60
CA LEU A 92 -2.24 -11.20 -17.95
C LEU A 92 -0.92 -10.47 -18.22
N LYS A 93 -0.96 -9.18 -18.56
CA LYS A 93 0.22 -8.38 -18.86
C LYS A 93 1.20 -8.43 -17.68
N VAL A 94 2.48 -8.47 -18.00
CA VAL A 94 3.56 -8.30 -17.01
C VAL A 94 4.34 -7.09 -17.48
N ASN A 95 4.47 -6.09 -16.62
CA ASN A 95 5.36 -4.97 -16.91
C ASN A 95 6.80 -5.39 -16.62
N SER A 96 7.41 -6.16 -17.52
CA SER A 96 8.79 -6.61 -17.38
C SER A 96 9.76 -5.47 -17.65
N LEU A 97 10.73 -5.34 -16.75
CA LEU A 97 11.76 -4.30 -16.79
C LEU A 97 12.96 -4.79 -17.58
N THR A 98 13.43 -3.97 -18.50
CA THR A 98 14.61 -4.25 -19.32
C THR A 98 15.86 -3.62 -18.73
N LYS A 99 17.01 -4.24 -19.01
CA LYS A 99 18.32 -3.69 -18.65
C LYS A 99 18.77 -2.64 -19.68
N PRO A 100 19.56 -1.63 -19.29
CA PRO A 100 19.96 -1.32 -17.91
C PRO A 100 18.79 -0.77 -17.10
N TYR A 101 18.70 -1.16 -15.83
CA TYR A 101 17.63 -0.68 -14.95
C TYR A 101 17.92 0.76 -14.51
N LEU A 102 16.86 1.51 -14.24
CA LEU A 102 16.94 2.86 -13.69
C LEU A 102 16.95 2.80 -12.16
N TRP A 103 17.75 3.65 -11.54
CA TRP A 103 17.92 3.77 -10.10
C TRP A 103 17.91 5.23 -9.68
N ARG A 104 17.45 5.52 -8.46
CA ARG A 104 17.47 6.84 -7.84
C ARG A 104 18.24 6.81 -6.53
N CYS A 105 19.21 7.71 -6.36
CA CYS A 105 19.84 7.90 -5.06
C CYS A 105 18.82 8.45 -4.05
N ARG A 106 18.80 7.89 -2.84
CA ARG A 106 17.87 8.32 -1.78
C ARG A 106 18.20 9.70 -1.20
N ASN A 107 19.46 10.11 -1.26
CA ASN A 107 19.93 11.31 -0.59
C ASN A 107 19.90 12.52 -1.54
N CYS A 108 20.48 12.38 -2.73
CA CYS A 108 20.57 13.49 -3.68
C CYS A 108 19.56 13.42 -4.83
N GLY A 109 18.73 12.37 -4.92
CA GLY A 109 17.75 12.21 -5.98
C GLY A 109 18.31 11.89 -7.38
N GLN A 110 19.65 11.80 -7.53
CA GLN A 110 20.29 11.55 -8.83
C GLN A 110 19.82 10.23 -9.46
N LEU A 111 19.50 10.28 -10.75
CA LEU A 111 19.14 9.13 -11.57
C LEU A 111 20.38 8.44 -12.13
N LEU A 112 20.42 7.12 -12.01
CA LEU A 112 21.55 6.26 -12.37
C LEU A 112 21.04 5.09 -13.23
N LYS A 113 21.88 4.56 -14.12
CA LYS A 113 21.57 3.35 -14.92
C LYS A 113 22.53 2.24 -14.56
N SER A 114 22.01 1.05 -14.24
CA SER A 114 22.83 -0.12 -13.88
C SER A 114 22.10 -1.44 -14.08
N ASN A 115 22.85 -2.48 -14.44
CA ASN A 115 22.36 -3.85 -14.56
C ASN A 115 22.15 -4.55 -13.21
N SER A 116 22.72 -4.00 -12.13
CA SER A 116 22.70 -4.52 -10.76
C SER A 116 22.42 -3.39 -9.76
N PRO A 117 22.03 -3.72 -8.51
CA PRO A 117 21.88 -2.71 -7.47
C PRO A 117 23.17 -1.91 -7.30
N ILE A 118 23.02 -0.62 -7.07
CA ILE A 118 24.11 0.35 -6.95
C ILE A 118 24.00 1.11 -5.63
N ILE A 119 25.16 1.41 -5.04
CA ILE A 119 25.28 2.27 -3.86
C ILE A 119 25.64 3.67 -4.36
N HIS A 120 24.94 4.69 -3.86
CA HIS A 120 25.21 6.10 -4.14
C HIS A 120 24.95 6.92 -2.88
N CYS A 121 25.82 7.90 -2.58
CA CYS A 121 25.81 8.63 -1.30
C CYS A 121 25.71 7.67 -0.09
N SER A 122 26.56 6.65 -0.06
CA SER A 122 26.64 5.64 1.01
C SER A 122 25.37 4.81 1.26
N THR A 123 24.35 4.92 0.41
CA THR A 123 23.10 4.17 0.55
C THR A 123 22.72 3.41 -0.71
N ASN A 124 21.97 2.32 -0.56
CA ASN A 124 21.43 1.59 -1.72
C ASN A 124 20.41 2.46 -2.47
N ALA A 125 20.68 2.72 -3.74
CA ALA A 125 19.74 3.40 -4.62
C ALA A 125 18.43 2.59 -4.75
N ARG A 126 17.33 3.30 -5.01
CA ARG A 126 16.00 2.72 -5.23
C ARG A 126 15.82 2.43 -6.70
N GLN A 127 15.44 1.20 -7.06
CA GLN A 127 15.13 0.88 -8.44
C GLN A 127 13.83 1.57 -8.85
N LEU A 128 13.79 2.09 -10.07
CA LEU A 128 12.64 2.76 -10.64
C LEU A 128 11.98 1.92 -11.74
N ALA A 129 10.69 2.14 -11.95
CA ALA A 129 9.97 1.73 -13.14
C ALA A 129 9.27 2.94 -13.75
N HIS A 130 9.20 2.98 -15.09
CA HIS A 130 8.31 3.92 -15.77
C HIS A 130 6.86 3.59 -15.46
N ILE A 131 6.03 4.62 -15.30
CA ILE A 131 4.58 4.43 -15.21
C ILE A 131 4.02 4.00 -16.58
N SER A 132 3.00 3.15 -16.57
CA SER A 132 2.31 2.72 -17.78
C SER A 132 1.56 3.86 -18.48
N GLN A 133 1.13 3.62 -19.72
CA GLN A 133 0.27 4.55 -20.47
C GLN A 133 -1.10 4.73 -19.80
N GLU A 134 -1.64 3.68 -19.18
CA GLU A 134 -2.91 3.75 -18.46
C GLU A 134 -2.79 4.68 -17.25
N THR A 135 -1.77 4.49 -16.41
CA THR A 135 -1.48 5.38 -15.28
C THR A 135 -1.18 6.80 -15.77
N THR A 136 -0.49 6.96 -16.90
CA THR A 136 -0.27 8.27 -17.52
C THR A 136 -1.58 8.98 -17.85
N ASN A 137 -2.50 8.31 -18.54
CA ASN A 137 -3.78 8.90 -18.91
C ASN A 137 -4.61 9.23 -17.65
N TRP A 138 -4.60 8.35 -16.65
CA TRP A 138 -5.25 8.58 -15.37
C TRP A 138 -4.73 9.85 -14.69
N PHE A 139 -3.40 10.03 -14.60
CA PHE A 139 -2.82 11.21 -13.95
C PHE A 139 -3.03 12.50 -14.73
N ASN A 140 -3.04 12.46 -16.07
CA ASN A 140 -3.37 13.64 -16.87
C ASN A 140 -4.80 14.11 -16.56
N SER A 141 -5.76 13.18 -16.60
CA SER A 141 -7.15 13.49 -16.25
C SER A 141 -7.30 13.93 -14.78
N PHE A 142 -6.59 13.29 -13.85
CA PHE A 142 -6.60 13.69 -12.45
C PHE A 142 -6.08 15.13 -12.29
N ILE A 143 -4.89 15.44 -12.80
CA ILE A 143 -4.26 16.77 -12.64
C ILE A 143 -5.09 17.87 -13.30
N GLU A 144 -5.71 17.60 -14.45
CA GLU A 144 -6.56 18.58 -15.15
C GLU A 144 -7.85 18.92 -14.39
N ASN A 145 -8.38 17.99 -13.59
CA ASN A 145 -9.70 18.12 -12.98
C ASN A 145 -9.67 18.23 -11.45
N ILE A 146 -8.50 18.03 -10.83
CA ILE A 146 -8.41 18.01 -9.37
C ILE A 146 -8.59 19.41 -8.80
N GLN A 147 -9.48 19.52 -7.82
CA GLN A 147 -9.56 20.64 -6.91
C GLN A 147 -9.39 20.09 -5.51
N TRP A 148 -8.31 20.47 -4.85
CA TRP A 148 -8.08 20.04 -3.47
C TRP A 148 -9.09 20.73 -2.57
N LYS A 149 -9.76 19.93 -1.73
CA LYS A 149 -10.78 20.45 -0.82
C LYS A 149 -10.56 19.95 0.60
N TYR A 150 -10.27 20.86 1.50
CA TYR A 150 -10.23 20.56 2.93
C TYR A 150 -11.65 20.45 3.49
N PHE A 151 -11.83 19.51 4.42
CA PHE A 151 -13.00 19.48 5.30
C PHE A 151 -12.60 19.08 6.73
N PRO A 152 -13.33 19.54 7.76
CA PRO A 152 -13.04 19.21 9.16
C PRO A 152 -13.12 17.71 9.45
N HIS A 153 -12.18 17.20 10.25
CA HIS A 153 -12.07 15.76 10.52
C HIS A 153 -13.28 15.19 11.27
N SER A 154 -14.00 16.01 12.04
CA SER A 154 -15.17 15.63 12.84
C SER A 154 -16.24 14.91 12.02
N GLU A 155 -16.29 15.13 10.71
CA GLU A 155 -17.21 14.46 9.78
C GLU A 155 -16.93 12.96 9.61
N ILE A 156 -15.69 12.50 9.84
CA ILE A 156 -15.26 11.12 9.55
C ILE A 156 -14.51 10.43 10.69
N SER A 157 -13.99 11.20 11.67
CA SER A 157 -13.07 10.68 12.68
C SER A 157 -13.75 10.18 13.95
N LYS A 158 -15.06 10.43 14.10
CA LYS A 158 -15.81 10.10 15.32
C LYS A 158 -15.76 8.60 15.61
N GLY A 159 -15.39 8.26 16.85
CA GLY A 159 -15.30 6.87 17.31
C GLY A 159 -14.08 6.09 16.80
N GLN A 160 -13.17 6.73 16.06
CA GLN A 160 -11.90 6.11 15.69
C GLN A 160 -10.93 6.13 16.88
N ILE A 161 -10.21 5.03 17.09
CA ILE A 161 -9.25 4.91 18.18
C ILE A 161 -8.10 5.92 18.02
N GLY A 162 -7.80 6.63 19.10
CA GLY A 162 -6.68 7.56 19.20
C GLY A 162 -6.92 8.93 18.58
N VAL A 163 -8.14 9.23 18.11
CA VAL A 163 -8.52 10.58 17.73
C VAL A 163 -8.63 11.45 18.98
N ILE A 164 -8.10 12.66 18.90
CA ILE A 164 -8.18 13.65 19.98
C ILE A 164 -9.35 14.59 19.70
N GLU A 165 -10.24 14.74 20.68
CA GLU A 165 -11.35 15.69 20.65
C GLU A 165 -11.03 16.84 21.61
N ASP A 166 -10.19 17.77 21.16
CA ASP A 166 -9.77 18.97 21.91
C ASP A 166 -9.95 20.22 21.04
N GLU A 167 -10.55 21.27 21.59
CA GLU A 167 -10.95 22.45 20.82
C GLU A 167 -9.75 23.22 20.23
N GLU A 168 -8.68 23.39 21.00
CA GLU A 168 -7.48 24.10 20.55
C GLU A 168 -6.70 23.28 19.52
N ILE A 169 -6.55 21.98 19.75
CA ILE A 169 -5.91 21.08 18.78
C ILE A 169 -6.72 21.01 17.48
N ASN A 170 -8.05 20.97 17.56
CA ASN A 170 -8.92 20.99 16.38
C ASN A 170 -8.81 22.32 15.62
N LYS A 171 -8.62 23.44 16.32
CA LYS A 171 -8.37 24.74 15.69
C LYS A 171 -7.06 24.74 14.89
N ILE A 172 -5.99 24.15 15.44
CA ILE A 172 -4.71 23.98 14.73
C ILE A 172 -4.89 23.06 13.51
N ALA A 173 -5.66 21.97 13.64
CA ALA A 173 -5.95 21.07 12.52
C ALA A 173 -6.69 21.78 11.37
N ASN A 174 -7.65 22.65 11.71
CA ASN A 174 -8.39 23.45 10.75
C ASN A 174 -7.51 24.50 10.07
N GLU A 175 -6.62 25.16 10.82
CA GLU A 175 -5.65 26.10 10.27
C GLU A 175 -4.72 25.41 9.27
N ALA A 176 -4.06 24.33 9.69
CA ALA A 176 -3.18 23.53 8.83
C ALA A 176 -3.93 22.99 7.59
N GLY A 177 -5.18 22.57 7.75
CA GLY A 177 -5.98 22.02 6.66
C GLY A 177 -6.30 23.05 5.58
N ARG A 178 -6.72 24.24 5.99
CA ARG A 178 -7.01 25.36 5.07
C ARG A 178 -5.74 25.90 4.42
N ASP A 179 -4.66 25.98 5.16
CA ASP A 179 -3.39 26.42 4.60
C ASP A 179 -2.86 25.42 3.56
N LEU A 180 -2.91 24.12 3.86
CA LEU A 180 -2.55 23.07 2.90
C LEU A 180 -3.45 23.08 1.66
N GLU A 181 -4.76 23.36 1.81
CA GLU A 181 -5.67 23.50 0.68
C GLU A 181 -5.22 24.61 -0.28
N ASN A 182 -4.86 25.77 0.27
CA ASN A 182 -4.33 26.89 -0.51
C ASN A 182 -3.01 26.51 -1.19
N ILE A 183 -2.10 25.86 -0.48
CA ILE A 183 -0.81 25.42 -1.03
C ILE A 183 -1.03 24.44 -2.19
N LEU A 184 -1.84 23.40 -1.99
CA LEU A 184 -2.06 22.35 -2.98
C LEU A 184 -2.78 22.86 -4.24
N ASN A 185 -3.75 23.78 -4.10
CA ASN A 185 -4.44 24.37 -5.24
C ASN A 185 -3.58 25.37 -6.04
N ASN A 186 -2.59 25.98 -5.41
CA ASN A 186 -1.64 26.87 -6.09
C ASN A 186 -0.37 26.13 -6.59
N ALA A 187 -0.19 24.86 -6.21
CA ALA A 187 0.94 24.07 -6.63
C ALA A 187 0.83 23.66 -8.11
N THR A 188 1.93 23.78 -8.85
CA THR A 188 2.01 23.20 -10.20
C THR A 188 2.24 21.69 -10.10
N LEU A 189 1.15 20.92 -10.13
CA LEU A 189 1.21 19.46 -10.10
C LEU A 189 1.89 18.91 -11.36
N LYS A 190 2.89 18.05 -11.18
CA LYS A 190 3.57 17.36 -12.28
C LYS A 190 3.28 15.87 -12.21
N ARG A 191 2.83 15.31 -13.33
CA ARG A 191 2.67 13.86 -13.45
C ARG A 191 4.00 13.14 -13.14
N PRO A 192 4.00 12.14 -12.26
CA PRO A 192 5.15 11.28 -12.03
C PRO A 192 5.60 10.57 -13.31
N LYS A 193 6.90 10.57 -13.60
CA LYS A 193 7.46 9.79 -14.73
C LYS A 193 7.79 8.34 -14.33
N PHE A 194 8.05 8.14 -13.05
CA PHE A 194 8.55 6.90 -12.49
C PHE A 194 7.87 6.60 -11.16
N ILE A 195 7.91 5.34 -10.76
CA ILE A 195 7.63 4.90 -9.40
C ILE A 195 8.84 4.19 -8.80
N GLU A 196 9.03 4.32 -7.49
CA GLU A 196 9.97 3.46 -6.78
C GLU A 196 9.45 2.04 -6.68
N LEU A 197 10.30 1.08 -7.02
CA LEU A 197 10.02 -0.32 -6.83
C LEU A 197 10.37 -0.73 -5.41
N TYR A 198 9.36 -1.10 -4.65
CA TYR A 198 9.53 -1.63 -3.31
C TYR A 198 10.36 -2.93 -3.34
N ASN A 199 11.46 -2.94 -2.60
CA ASN A 199 12.19 -4.18 -2.29
C ASN A 199 11.80 -4.65 -0.89
N TYR A 200 11.08 -5.77 -0.85
CA TYR A 200 10.63 -6.38 0.41
C TYR A 200 11.80 -6.97 1.21
N LYS A 201 12.94 -7.28 0.56
CA LYS A 201 14.12 -7.70 1.27
C LYS A 201 14.72 -6.51 2.00
N THR A 202 14.87 -6.65 3.30
CA THR A 202 15.37 -5.61 4.19
C THR A 202 16.57 -6.12 4.98
N ARG A 203 17.46 -5.21 5.37
CA ARG A 203 18.53 -5.51 6.33
C ARG A 203 18.09 -5.29 7.77
N TYR A 204 17.20 -4.33 8.01
CA TYR A 204 16.69 -3.97 9.33
C TYR A 204 15.17 -4.10 9.36
N LEU A 205 14.63 -4.43 10.54
CA LEU A 205 13.21 -4.32 10.83
C LEU A 205 12.76 -2.87 10.65
N ARG A 206 11.53 -2.70 10.16
CA ARG A 206 10.92 -1.39 9.88
C ARG A 206 9.72 -1.23 10.80
N VAL A 207 9.31 0.02 11.05
CA VAL A 207 8.02 0.36 11.69
C VAL A 207 6.89 -0.49 11.13
N SER A 208 6.82 -0.62 9.81
CA SER A 208 5.76 -1.37 9.14
C SER A 208 5.75 -2.88 9.40
N ASP A 209 6.87 -3.45 9.87
CA ASP A 209 6.99 -4.88 10.22
C ASP A 209 6.45 -5.15 11.63
N LEU A 210 6.39 -4.13 12.49
CA LEU A 210 5.93 -4.23 13.88
C LEU A 210 4.42 -3.98 14.06
N LYS A 211 3.68 -3.71 12.99
CA LYS A 211 2.22 -3.44 13.05
C LYS A 211 1.34 -4.69 12.91
N ASP A 212 1.88 -5.74 12.31
CA ASP A 212 1.13 -6.96 11.96
C ASP A 212 1.97 -8.20 12.20
N TYR A 213 1.40 -9.17 12.93
CA TYR A 213 2.09 -10.40 13.30
C TYR A 213 2.52 -11.24 12.10
N LYS A 214 1.66 -11.39 11.08
CA LYS A 214 1.99 -12.20 9.89
C LYS A 214 3.16 -11.59 9.13
N LYS A 215 3.22 -10.26 9.06
CA LYS A 215 4.33 -9.54 8.46
C LYS A 215 5.61 -9.68 9.28
N PHE A 216 5.54 -9.50 10.60
CA PHE A 216 6.66 -9.75 11.50
C PHE A 216 7.24 -11.15 11.30
N GLN A 217 6.41 -12.20 11.40
CA GLN A 217 6.82 -13.59 11.19
C GLN A 217 7.53 -13.80 9.85
N LYS A 218 6.97 -13.25 8.77
CA LYS A 218 7.53 -13.39 7.42
C LYS A 218 8.89 -12.73 7.30
N VAL A 219 9.10 -11.59 7.96
CA VAL A 219 10.34 -10.83 7.91
C VAL A 219 11.39 -11.44 8.83
N ILE A 220 11.07 -11.70 10.10
CA ILE A 220 12.05 -12.15 11.10
C ILE A 220 12.70 -13.48 10.74
N VAL A 221 11.94 -14.40 10.13
CA VAL A 221 12.46 -15.69 9.66
C VAL A 221 13.46 -15.54 8.51
N LYS A 222 13.40 -14.44 7.75
CA LYS A 222 14.17 -14.25 6.51
C LYS A 222 15.24 -13.18 6.60
N ILE A 223 15.14 -12.24 7.54
CA ILE A 223 15.96 -11.04 7.59
C ILE A 223 17.45 -11.35 7.72
N ALA A 224 17.82 -12.33 8.57
CA ALA A 224 19.20 -12.79 8.70
C ALA A 224 19.77 -13.31 7.36
N GLY A 225 18.98 -14.09 6.62
CA GLY A 225 19.35 -14.56 5.28
C GLY A 225 19.41 -13.43 4.25
N TRP A 226 18.52 -12.45 4.35
CA TRP A 226 18.53 -11.28 3.46
C TRP A 226 19.76 -10.40 3.66
N ARG A 227 20.24 -10.23 4.90
CA ARG A 227 21.47 -9.50 5.22
C ARG A 227 22.71 -10.11 4.53
N LYS A 228 22.78 -11.44 4.46
CA LYS A 228 23.87 -12.17 3.78
C LYS A 228 23.72 -12.21 2.26
N SER A 229 22.52 -11.94 1.73
CA SER A 229 22.24 -12.05 0.29
C SER A 229 22.48 -10.74 -0.45
N LYS A 230 23.16 -10.80 -1.61
CA LYS A 230 23.20 -9.66 -2.52
C LYS A 230 21.77 -9.35 -3.01
N PRO A 231 21.27 -8.11 -2.86
CA PRO A 231 19.98 -7.74 -3.43
C PRO A 231 20.00 -7.97 -4.94
N LYS A 232 18.85 -8.36 -5.50
CA LYS A 232 18.67 -8.51 -6.94
C LYS A 232 17.68 -7.45 -7.42
N PRO A 233 17.84 -6.91 -8.64
CA PRO A 233 16.86 -6.00 -9.20
C PRO A 233 15.51 -6.70 -9.34
N ASN A 234 14.43 -5.95 -9.12
CA ASN A 234 13.10 -6.34 -9.54
C ASN A 234 13.08 -6.47 -11.06
N ARG A 235 12.48 -7.55 -11.55
CA ARG A 235 12.34 -7.82 -12.99
C ARG A 235 11.01 -7.33 -13.55
N ASN A 236 10.05 -7.03 -12.69
CA ASN A 236 8.72 -6.60 -13.06
C ASN A 236 8.30 -5.41 -12.20
N ALA A 237 7.48 -4.54 -12.77
CA ALA A 237 6.80 -3.46 -12.07
C ALA A 237 5.34 -3.82 -11.75
N PRO A 238 4.76 -3.25 -10.67
CA PRO A 238 3.33 -3.33 -10.44
C PRO A 238 2.55 -2.65 -11.57
N MET A 239 1.27 -3.00 -11.72
CA MET A 239 0.35 -2.42 -12.71
C MET A 239 -1.01 -2.13 -12.08
N GLY A 240 -1.83 -1.32 -12.75
CA GLY A 240 -3.19 -0.97 -12.33
C GLY A 240 -3.18 -0.15 -11.03
N MET A 241 -4.15 -0.39 -10.14
CA MET A 241 -4.34 0.40 -8.92
C MET A 241 -3.12 0.45 -7.99
N ILE A 242 -2.25 -0.58 -8.02
CA ILE A 242 -1.01 -0.57 -7.23
C ILE A 242 0.00 0.41 -7.82
N GLU A 243 0.14 0.42 -9.15
CA GLU A 243 1.00 1.38 -9.85
C GLU A 243 0.49 2.82 -9.64
N ILE A 244 -0.81 3.05 -9.78
CA ILE A 244 -1.45 4.34 -9.52
C ILE A 244 -1.18 4.79 -8.08
N GLY A 245 -1.32 3.89 -7.09
CA GLY A 245 -1.01 4.20 -5.70
C GLY A 245 0.42 4.67 -5.49
N HIS A 246 1.41 3.92 -6.00
CA HIS A 246 2.82 4.31 -5.88
C HIS A 246 3.15 5.60 -6.63
N ALA A 247 2.52 5.83 -7.79
CA ALA A 247 2.69 7.08 -8.52
C ALA A 247 2.05 8.25 -7.76
N PHE A 248 0.95 8.03 -7.06
CA PHE A 248 0.32 9.06 -6.25
C PHE A 248 1.19 9.45 -5.07
N ASP A 249 1.83 8.47 -4.42
CA ASP A 249 2.81 8.73 -3.35
C ASP A 249 3.98 9.58 -3.88
N GLU A 250 4.47 9.31 -5.10
CA GLU A 250 5.50 10.12 -5.76
C GLU A 250 5.03 11.54 -6.08
N LEU A 251 3.77 11.71 -6.56
CA LEU A 251 3.18 13.03 -6.80
C LEU A 251 3.12 13.85 -5.52
N LEU A 252 2.61 13.26 -4.43
CA LEU A 252 2.52 13.92 -3.13
C LEU A 252 3.90 14.28 -2.61
N GLN A 253 4.87 13.35 -2.66
CA GLN A 253 6.23 13.63 -2.22
C GLN A 253 6.87 14.79 -2.99
N GLN A 254 6.71 14.84 -4.32
CA GLN A 254 7.22 15.96 -5.12
C GLN A 254 6.52 17.28 -4.75
N THR A 255 5.22 17.24 -4.51
CA THR A 255 4.43 18.41 -4.12
C THR A 255 4.85 18.92 -2.75
N PHE A 256 4.95 18.05 -1.76
CA PHE A 256 5.38 18.35 -0.40
C PHE A 256 6.82 18.88 -0.35
N ASN A 257 7.74 18.27 -1.08
CA ASN A 257 9.12 18.76 -1.19
C ASN A 257 9.24 20.13 -1.85
N SER A 258 8.20 20.60 -2.55
CA SER A 258 8.16 21.92 -3.20
C SER A 258 7.48 22.99 -2.35
N ILE A 259 6.91 22.62 -1.19
CA ILE A 259 6.32 23.58 -0.27
C ILE A 259 7.44 24.46 0.29
N SER A 260 7.32 25.76 0.08
CA SER A 260 8.18 26.78 0.68
C SER A 260 7.33 27.61 1.64
N SER A 261 7.44 27.31 2.93
CA SER A 261 6.72 27.98 4.01
C SER A 261 7.56 27.91 5.28
N GLU A 262 7.41 28.89 6.17
CA GLU A 262 8.02 28.87 7.50
C GLU A 262 7.31 27.87 8.44
N GLU A 263 6.04 27.59 8.15
CA GLU A 263 5.20 26.73 8.98
C GLU A 263 5.27 25.26 8.56
N TRP A 264 5.50 25.00 7.26
CA TRP A 264 5.57 23.64 6.71
C TRP A 264 7.00 23.18 6.50
N GLY A 265 7.28 21.95 6.92
CA GLY A 265 8.55 21.30 6.71
C GLY A 265 8.40 19.85 6.26
N LEU A 266 9.54 19.24 5.95
CA LEU A 266 9.61 17.78 5.81
C LEU A 266 9.48 17.13 7.19
N GLY A 267 8.99 15.89 7.22
CA GLY A 267 8.97 15.13 8.46
C GLY A 267 10.39 14.73 8.88
N GLU A 268 10.63 14.73 10.18
CA GLU A 268 11.92 14.33 10.75
C GLU A 268 11.97 12.83 11.03
N ARG A 269 13.15 12.23 10.93
CA ARG A 269 13.30 10.81 11.25
C ARG A 269 13.18 10.61 12.76
N VAL A 270 12.28 9.71 13.13
CA VAL A 270 12.07 9.26 14.51
C VAL A 270 12.65 7.87 14.72
N TRP A 271 13.12 7.62 15.94
CA TRP A 271 13.66 6.32 16.37
C TRP A 271 12.85 5.79 17.53
N PHE A 272 12.23 4.64 17.35
CA PHE A 272 11.46 3.98 18.37
C PHE A 272 12.23 2.78 18.91
N ASN A 273 12.50 2.79 20.22
CA ASN A 273 13.04 1.65 20.94
C ASN A 273 11.90 0.71 21.36
N CYS A 274 11.84 -0.46 20.74
CA CYS A 274 10.87 -1.49 21.12
C CYS A 274 11.50 -2.39 22.19
N GLU A 275 11.25 -2.07 23.46
CA GLU A 275 11.81 -2.79 24.61
C GLU A 275 11.40 -4.26 24.63
N GLU A 276 10.12 -4.55 24.36
CA GLU A 276 9.58 -5.92 24.39
C GLU A 276 10.28 -6.84 23.39
N LEU A 277 10.69 -6.27 22.25
CA LEU A 277 11.41 -6.99 21.22
C LEU A 277 12.92 -6.76 21.30
N GLY A 278 13.43 -5.86 22.15
CA GLY A 278 14.84 -5.46 22.25
C GLY A 278 15.43 -5.00 20.92
N VAL A 279 14.68 -4.20 20.14
CA VAL A 279 15.13 -3.68 18.83
C VAL A 279 14.74 -2.22 18.65
N THR A 280 15.61 -1.47 17.98
CA THR A 280 15.28 -0.10 17.55
C THR A 280 14.84 -0.10 16.09
N VAL A 281 13.72 0.58 15.79
CA VAL A 281 13.26 0.82 14.42
C VAL A 281 13.11 2.30 14.18
N SER A 282 13.34 2.75 12.95
CA SER A 282 13.07 4.13 12.54
C SER A 282 11.97 4.24 11.50
N GLY A 283 11.38 5.42 11.44
CA GLY A 283 10.55 5.87 10.34
C GLY A 283 10.58 7.39 10.24
N THR A 284 9.90 7.91 9.25
CA THR A 284 9.90 9.33 8.93
C THR A 284 8.46 9.66 8.53
N PRO A 285 7.74 10.48 9.32
CA PRO A 285 6.50 11.10 8.90
C PRO A 285 6.70 11.85 7.59
N ASP A 286 5.65 12.02 6.79
CA ASP A 286 5.81 12.57 5.43
C ASP A 286 6.16 14.07 5.46
N ILE A 287 5.47 14.85 6.29
CA ILE A 287 5.65 16.31 6.42
C ILE A 287 5.48 16.75 7.88
N SER A 288 5.69 18.02 8.16
CA SER A 288 5.41 18.66 9.44
C SER A 288 4.74 20.02 9.26
N PHE A 289 3.92 20.41 10.24
CA PHE A 289 3.34 21.75 10.36
C PHE A 289 3.64 22.30 11.75
N ARG A 290 4.36 23.43 11.88
CA ARG A 290 4.82 23.97 13.17
C ARG A 290 5.62 22.96 14.02
N GLY A 291 6.36 22.08 13.35
CA GLY A 291 7.07 20.97 13.99
C GLY A 291 6.17 19.86 14.54
N ILE A 292 4.86 19.87 14.23
CA ILE A 292 3.91 18.79 14.52
C ILE A 292 4.02 17.78 13.36
N PRO A 293 4.36 16.51 13.63
CA PRO A 293 4.50 15.52 12.57
C PRO A 293 3.18 15.25 11.84
N ILE A 294 3.25 14.91 10.56
CA ILE A 294 2.09 14.56 9.74
C ILE A 294 2.42 13.31 8.92
N GLU A 295 1.61 12.26 9.09
CA GLU A 295 1.67 11.06 8.25
C GLU A 295 0.50 11.04 7.28
N THR A 296 0.77 10.73 6.01
CA THR A 296 -0.22 10.73 4.95
C THR A 296 -0.77 9.33 4.70
N LYS A 297 -2.07 9.25 4.43
CA LYS A 297 -2.77 8.05 3.98
C LYS A 297 -3.69 8.37 2.83
N THR A 298 -3.55 7.62 1.74
CA THR A 298 -4.43 7.74 0.59
C THR A 298 -5.54 6.69 0.64
N ILE A 299 -6.76 7.13 0.38
CA ILE A 299 -7.92 6.27 0.20
C ILE A 299 -8.49 6.47 -1.21
N LYS A 300 -9.47 5.66 -1.58
CA LYS A 300 -10.15 5.83 -2.87
C LYS A 300 -11.10 7.03 -2.79
N MET A 301 -12.01 6.98 -1.83
CA MET A 301 -12.96 8.02 -1.43
C MET A 301 -13.22 7.87 0.07
N PHE A 302 -13.67 8.93 0.74
CA PHE A 302 -14.15 8.87 2.10
C PHE A 302 -15.48 8.09 2.20
N PRO A 303 -15.78 7.50 3.36
CA PRO A 303 -17.06 6.83 3.58
C PRO A 303 -18.27 7.75 3.37
N SER A 304 -18.16 9.04 3.70
CA SER A 304 -19.21 10.04 3.49
C SER A 304 -19.50 10.34 2.03
N GLU A 305 -18.58 10.00 1.12
CA GLU A 305 -18.70 10.28 -0.32
C GLU A 305 -19.38 9.14 -1.09
N THR A 306 -19.83 8.09 -0.41
CA THR A 306 -20.32 6.86 -1.04
C THR A 306 -21.49 6.25 -0.29
N ASN A 307 -22.45 5.70 -1.05
CA ASN A 307 -23.60 4.97 -0.50
C ASN A 307 -23.26 3.51 -0.13
N ASP A 308 -21.99 3.10 -0.19
CA ASP A 308 -21.55 1.74 0.16
C ASP A 308 -21.34 1.63 1.67
N ALA A 309 -22.32 1.05 2.37
CA ALA A 309 -22.31 0.85 3.81
C ALA A 309 -21.04 0.13 4.33
N ASN A 310 -20.41 -0.71 3.50
CA ASN A 310 -19.19 -1.42 3.89
C ASN A 310 -17.95 -0.51 3.92
N GLN A 311 -18.00 0.69 3.34
CA GLN A 311 -16.82 1.57 3.29
C GLN A 311 -16.46 2.11 4.66
N GLN A 312 -17.45 2.40 5.51
CA GLN A 312 -17.20 2.82 6.89
C GLN A 312 -16.51 1.71 7.69
N GLU A 313 -16.98 0.47 7.55
CA GLU A 313 -16.35 -0.68 8.22
C GLU A 313 -14.91 -0.91 7.75
N ILE A 314 -14.66 -0.83 6.43
CA ILE A 314 -13.32 -0.96 5.86
C ILE A 314 -12.42 0.18 6.35
N PHE A 315 -12.93 1.40 6.43
CA PHE A 315 -12.19 2.56 6.93
C PHE A 315 -11.81 2.38 8.40
N THR A 316 -12.77 2.07 9.27
CA THR A 316 -12.53 1.78 10.69
C THR A 316 -11.57 0.61 10.90
N TYR A 317 -11.70 -0.45 10.11
CA TYR A 317 -10.79 -1.58 10.14
C TYR A 317 -9.36 -1.17 9.78
N LYS A 318 -9.17 -0.42 8.67
CA LYS A 318 -7.84 0.08 8.27
C LYS A 318 -7.27 1.05 9.29
N TRP A 319 -8.10 1.89 9.89
CA TRP A 319 -7.70 2.80 10.95
C TRP A 319 -7.06 2.04 12.11
N LYS A 320 -7.83 1.13 12.71
CA LYS A 320 -7.39 0.34 13.87
C LYS A 320 -6.20 -0.56 13.56
N THR A 321 -6.20 -1.23 12.40
CA THR A 321 -5.18 -2.26 12.11
C THR A 321 -3.89 -1.72 11.51
N ASN A 322 -3.89 -0.49 11.00
CA ASN A 322 -2.77 0.03 10.22
C ASN A 322 -2.39 1.47 10.55
N TYR A 323 -3.36 2.40 10.61
CA TYR A 323 -3.08 3.83 10.77
C TYR A 323 -2.69 4.16 12.21
N SER A 324 -3.53 3.81 13.19
CA SER A 324 -3.26 4.07 14.61
C SER A 324 -1.98 3.40 15.09
N LYS A 325 -1.71 2.18 14.63
CA LYS A 325 -0.45 1.46 14.95
C LYS A 325 0.79 2.16 14.41
N GLN A 326 0.69 2.85 13.27
CA GLN A 326 1.83 3.61 12.73
C GLN A 326 2.04 4.91 13.49
N VAL A 327 0.95 5.63 13.77
CA VAL A 327 0.94 6.85 14.57
C VAL A 327 1.59 6.59 15.93
N ALA A 328 1.16 5.55 16.63
CA ALA A 328 1.72 5.17 17.93
C ALA A 328 3.24 4.95 17.90
N LEU A 329 3.75 4.28 16.87
CA LEU A 329 5.19 4.06 16.71
C LEU A 329 5.98 5.35 16.43
N TYR A 330 5.40 6.29 15.69
CA TYR A 330 6.05 7.56 15.43
C TYR A 330 6.05 8.47 16.65
N LEU A 331 4.92 8.55 17.36
CA LEU A 331 4.79 9.34 18.58
C LEU A 331 5.75 8.84 19.66
N GLN A 332 5.85 7.53 19.86
CA GLN A 332 6.80 6.96 20.81
C GLN A 332 8.28 7.15 20.43
N GLY A 333 8.57 7.48 19.18
CA GLY A 333 9.92 7.85 18.73
C GLY A 333 10.15 9.36 18.64
N SER A 334 9.18 10.17 19.09
CA SER A 334 9.21 11.64 19.05
C SER A 334 8.91 12.23 20.43
N ASP A 335 9.33 13.46 20.68
CA ASP A 335 9.02 14.18 21.93
C ASP A 335 7.62 14.85 21.87
N ARG A 336 6.65 14.22 21.21
CA ARG A 336 5.31 14.76 20.97
C ARG A 336 4.24 13.82 21.52
N GLU A 337 3.23 14.38 22.17
CA GLU A 337 2.07 13.64 22.67
C GLU A 337 1.05 13.31 21.56
N TRP A 338 1.09 14.07 20.47
CA TRP A 338 0.15 13.92 19.36
C TRP A 338 0.75 14.40 18.04
N MET A 339 0.13 13.95 16.94
CA MET A 339 0.51 14.29 15.57
C MET A 339 -0.73 14.36 14.67
N PHE A 340 -0.58 14.74 13.40
CA PHE A 340 -1.68 14.67 12.44
C PHE A 340 -1.60 13.42 11.56
N LEU A 341 -2.77 12.86 11.27
CA LEU A 341 -2.98 11.94 10.16
C LEU A 341 -3.66 12.70 9.01
N LEU A 342 -2.93 12.92 7.92
CA LEU A 342 -3.47 13.48 6.69
C LEU A 342 -4.12 12.37 5.87
N ILE A 343 -5.43 12.43 5.65
CA ILE A 343 -6.14 11.47 4.81
C ILE A 343 -6.58 12.15 3.53
N ILE A 344 -6.27 11.53 2.39
CA ILE A 344 -6.54 12.08 1.05
C ILE A 344 -7.39 11.10 0.23
N SER A 345 -8.49 11.59 -0.33
CA SER A 345 -9.27 10.91 -1.36
C SER A 345 -8.63 11.10 -2.73
N ARG A 346 -8.24 10.00 -3.39
CA ARG A 346 -7.63 10.04 -4.72
C ARG A 346 -8.61 10.31 -5.86
N GLU A 347 -9.90 10.13 -5.65
CA GLU A 347 -10.91 10.35 -6.70
C GLU A 347 -11.54 11.75 -6.62
N SER A 348 -11.70 12.31 -5.43
CA SER A 348 -12.37 13.61 -5.25
C SER A 348 -11.44 14.77 -4.92
N GLY A 349 -10.20 14.50 -4.50
CA GLY A 349 -9.29 15.54 -4.00
C GLY A 349 -9.68 16.09 -2.62
N GLN A 350 -10.73 15.55 -2.00
CA GLN A 350 -11.03 15.88 -0.62
C GLN A 350 -9.93 15.35 0.30
N PHE A 351 -9.63 16.10 1.35
CA PHE A 351 -8.70 15.67 2.37
C PHE A 351 -9.03 16.27 3.74
N THR A 352 -8.50 15.65 4.79
CA THR A 352 -8.63 16.14 6.15
C THR A 352 -7.39 15.83 6.98
N LEU A 353 -7.17 16.62 8.03
CA LEU A 353 -6.11 16.42 9.02
C LEU A 353 -6.78 16.01 10.34
N VAL A 354 -6.48 14.80 10.79
CA VAL A 354 -7.04 14.27 12.04
C VAL A 354 -5.97 14.32 13.13
N PRO A 355 -6.20 15.04 14.24
CA PRO A 355 -5.31 14.97 15.39
C PRO A 355 -5.41 13.60 16.06
N VAL A 356 -4.25 12.97 16.29
CA VAL A 356 -4.16 11.60 16.78
C VAL A 356 -3.05 11.42 17.82
N ASN A 357 -3.30 10.55 18.79
CA ASN A 357 -2.35 10.15 19.84
C ASN A 357 -1.88 8.69 19.67
N ASP A 358 -1.09 8.23 20.63
CA ASP A 358 -0.39 6.95 20.62
C ASP A 358 -1.14 5.81 21.31
N VAL A 359 -2.44 5.95 21.60
CA VAL A 359 -3.21 4.99 22.44
C VAL A 359 -3.10 3.53 22.00
N ALA A 360 -2.82 3.27 20.71
CA ALA A 360 -2.61 1.92 20.18
C ALA A 360 -1.34 1.23 20.72
N ILE A 361 -0.38 1.97 21.31
CA ILE A 361 0.92 1.43 21.72
C ILE A 361 0.78 0.33 22.77
N ASN A 362 -0.11 0.49 23.74
CA ASN A 362 -0.28 -0.48 24.83
C ASN A 362 -0.80 -1.83 24.32
N GLU A 363 -1.74 -1.81 23.36
CA GLU A 363 -2.20 -3.03 22.69
C GLU A 363 -1.04 -3.68 21.91
N MET A 364 -0.24 -2.87 21.20
CA MET A 364 0.91 -3.36 20.43
C MET A 364 2.00 -3.99 21.30
N ARG A 365 2.36 -3.38 22.43
CA ARG A 365 3.32 -3.95 23.40
C ARG A 365 2.87 -5.33 23.90
N ASN A 366 1.59 -5.44 24.27
CA ASN A 366 0.97 -6.70 24.67
C ASN A 366 0.97 -7.75 23.53
N GLU A 367 0.75 -7.32 22.29
CA GLU A 367 0.87 -8.19 21.12
C GLU A 367 2.31 -8.67 20.92
N TRP A 368 3.31 -7.79 21.02
CA TRP A 368 4.73 -8.13 20.82
C TRP A 368 5.23 -9.17 21.81
N VAL A 369 4.87 -9.05 23.10
CA VAL A 369 5.16 -10.08 24.11
C VAL A 369 4.57 -11.43 23.68
N LYS A 370 3.35 -11.45 23.14
CA LYS A 370 2.72 -12.67 22.62
C LYS A 370 3.38 -13.17 21.34
N TRP A 371 3.97 -12.32 20.50
CA TRP A 371 4.62 -12.75 19.26
C TRP A 371 5.89 -13.55 19.55
N ILE A 372 6.63 -13.17 20.59
CA ILE A 372 7.88 -13.82 21.00
C ILE A 372 7.70 -14.94 22.03
N SER A 373 6.48 -15.19 22.51
CA SER A 373 6.20 -16.43 23.28
C SER A 373 6.35 -17.70 22.44
N ASN A 374 6.35 -17.55 21.10
CA ASN A 374 6.69 -18.61 20.18
C ASN A 374 8.21 -18.75 20.05
N GLU A 375 8.76 -19.85 20.56
CA GLU A 375 10.20 -20.15 20.63
C GLU A 375 10.92 -20.01 19.28
N LYS A 376 10.26 -20.38 18.17
CA LYS A 376 10.82 -20.23 16.82
C LYS A 376 11.09 -18.77 16.48
N TYR A 377 10.16 -17.87 16.81
CA TYR A 377 10.31 -16.45 16.49
C TYR A 377 11.22 -15.72 17.47
N ALA A 378 11.22 -16.11 18.76
CA ALA A 378 12.19 -15.64 19.73
C ALA A 378 13.63 -15.95 19.29
N THR A 379 13.92 -17.21 18.95
CA THR A 379 15.24 -17.62 18.44
C THR A 379 15.65 -16.82 17.21
N LYS A 380 14.73 -16.58 16.26
CA LYS A 380 15.03 -15.78 15.06
C LYS A 380 15.24 -14.29 15.35
N LEU A 381 14.58 -13.77 16.37
CA LEU A 381 14.79 -12.41 16.85
C LEU A 381 16.16 -12.25 17.50
N ASP A 382 16.60 -13.22 18.30
CA ASP A 382 17.92 -13.19 18.93
C ASP A 382 19.06 -13.33 17.91
N GLU A 383 18.88 -14.19 16.90
CA GLU A 383 19.78 -14.24 15.74
C GLU A 383 19.89 -12.88 15.05
N TYR A 384 18.77 -12.17 14.87
CA TYR A 384 18.75 -10.84 14.26
C TYR A 384 19.45 -9.79 15.14
N LYS A 385 19.20 -9.78 16.45
CA LYS A 385 19.84 -8.86 17.40
C LYS A 385 21.36 -8.98 17.38
N LYS A 386 21.87 -10.21 17.47
CA LYS A 386 23.33 -10.49 17.40
C LYS A 386 23.94 -9.91 16.12
N LEU A 387 23.26 -10.09 14.98
CA LEU A 387 23.73 -9.56 13.69
C LEU A 387 23.70 -8.03 13.58
N ILE A 388 22.90 -7.33 14.38
CA ILE A 388 22.92 -5.85 14.42
C ILE A 388 24.07 -5.38 15.31
N ALA A 389 24.22 -5.99 16.48
CA ALA A 389 25.27 -5.63 17.44
C ALA A 389 26.69 -5.87 16.90
N GLU A 390 26.86 -6.71 15.88
CA GLU A 390 28.14 -6.89 15.17
C GLU A 390 28.44 -5.79 14.12
N GLU A 391 27.45 -4.97 13.74
CA GLU A 391 27.58 -3.89 12.75
C GLU A 391 27.66 -2.48 13.36
N GLU A 392 27.21 -2.33 14.61
CA GLU A 392 27.36 -1.13 15.45
C GLU A 392 28.67 -1.20 16.24
#